data_AF-A0A969GNP6-F1
#
_entry.id   AF-A0A969GNP6-F1
#
_cell.length_a   1.000
_cell.length_b   1.000
_cell.length_c   1.000
_cell.angle_alpha   90.00
_cell.angle_beta   90.00
_cell.angle_gamma   90.00
#
_symmetry.space_group_name_H-M   'P 1'
#
loop_
_entity.id
_entity.type
_entity.pdbx_description
1 polymer ?
#
loop_
_entity_poly.entity_id
_entity_poly.type
_entity_poly.pdbx_seq_one_letter_code
_entity_poly.pdbx_strand_id
1 'polypeptide(L)'
;MTGLDFGRDNPGKVGDTVWNDANGNGVQDGGETGIPGVTLSLYNITGTLLDNLVTDSNGNYTFIGLPDGVYTVTVDASTVPTGFVQTGDPEANNDGQGVATVSGGGYDDSMDFGYQLNTPTYGVSGLIWEDLDGNGIRNPITETTVFSDVLVTVSYTNTNGTPISVTVQTNSSGVYSVTGIPDNREVLISVDPSTLPATNYAQTGDPDGVPPADNKTVVSISGASVPDQDFGYQQQFG
;
A
#
# COMPACT_ATOMS: atom_id res chain seq x y z
N MET A 1 8.14 57.56 29.79
CA MET A 1 6.87 57.42 29.03
C MET A 1 6.88 58.51 27.99
N THR A 2 6.83 58.29 26.69
CA THR A 2 6.44 57.13 25.89
C THR A 2 7.01 57.33 24.49
N GLY A 3 7.52 56.27 23.89
CA GLY A 3 7.82 56.23 22.45
C GLY A 3 7.73 54.78 22.04
N LEU A 4 6.50 54.25 22.10
CA LEU A 4 6.15 52.96 21.54
C LEU A 4 6.69 52.90 20.11
N ASP A 5 7.66 52.02 19.90
CA ASP A 5 8.17 51.65 18.60
C ASP A 5 7.09 50.78 17.92
N PHE A 6 6.18 51.44 17.18
CA PHE A 6 5.18 50.80 16.31
C PHE A 6 5.84 50.33 15.01
N GLY A 7 6.85 49.46 15.12
CA GLY A 7 7.68 49.11 13.98
C GLY A 7 8.53 47.86 14.19
N ARG A 8 7.91 46.71 14.44
CA ARG A 8 8.49 45.45 13.96
C ARG A 8 7.66 44.95 12.79
N ASP A 9 8.00 45.46 11.62
CA ASP A 9 7.70 44.89 10.30
C ASP A 9 8.39 43.53 10.09
N ASN A 10 8.45 42.68 11.13
CA ASN A 10 8.93 41.32 10.99
C ASN A 10 7.70 40.42 11.10
N PRO A 11 6.93 40.24 10.01
CA PRO A 11 5.84 39.28 10.03
C PRO A 11 6.40 37.87 10.30
N GLY A 12 5.71 37.13 11.13
CA GLY A 12 6.08 35.76 11.44
C GLY A 12 5.75 34.78 10.32
N LYS A 13 6.18 33.54 10.55
CA LYS A 13 6.08 32.45 9.59
C LYS A 13 5.66 31.17 10.30
N VAL A 14 5.00 30.29 9.56
CA VAL A 14 4.55 28.97 10.03
C VAL A 14 4.71 27.97 8.89
N GLY A 15 5.23 26.78 9.18
CA GLY A 15 5.32 25.65 8.24
C GLY A 15 6.63 24.92 8.39
N ASP A 16 6.76 23.75 7.79
CA ASP A 16 8.05 23.09 7.57
C ASP A 16 7.88 22.09 6.42
N THR A 17 7.58 20.82 6.72
CA THR A 17 7.61 19.76 5.72
C THR A 17 6.42 18.79 5.82
N VAL A 18 5.91 18.35 4.67
CA VAL A 18 5.12 17.10 4.57
C VAL A 18 6.05 16.04 4.00
N TRP A 19 6.28 14.91 4.69
CA TRP A 19 7.25 13.90 4.26
C TRP A 19 6.70 12.47 4.22
N ASN A 20 7.40 11.64 3.43
CA ASN A 20 7.20 10.20 3.35
C ASN A 20 7.97 9.53 4.50
N ASP A 21 7.26 9.21 5.58
CA ASP A 21 7.75 8.41 6.69
C ASP A 21 7.85 6.95 6.24
N ALA A 22 8.97 6.63 5.61
CA ALA A 22 9.17 5.37 4.92
C ALA A 22 9.22 4.19 5.90
N ASN A 23 9.64 4.44 7.13
CA ASN A 23 9.76 3.41 8.15
C ASN A 23 8.57 3.37 9.13
N GLY A 24 7.71 4.39 9.13
CA GLY A 24 6.46 4.46 9.88
C GLY A 24 6.63 4.81 11.36
N ASN A 25 7.74 5.43 11.75
CA ASN A 25 8.03 5.74 13.15
C ASN A 25 7.52 7.11 13.60
N GLY A 26 6.96 7.91 12.69
CA GLY A 26 6.42 9.24 12.95
C GLY A 26 7.48 10.34 13.12
N VAL A 27 8.74 10.07 12.81
CA VAL A 27 9.87 11.00 12.93
C VAL A 27 10.49 11.19 11.54
N GLN A 28 10.87 12.42 11.19
CA GLN A 28 11.58 12.67 9.94
C GLN A 28 13.02 12.17 10.03
N ASP A 29 13.31 11.06 9.35
CA ASP A 29 14.62 10.43 9.33
C ASP A 29 15.47 10.83 8.12
N GLY A 30 16.80 10.67 8.26
CA GLY A 30 17.73 10.89 7.16
C GLY A 30 17.46 9.96 5.98
N GLY A 31 17.14 10.54 4.82
CA GLY A 31 16.85 9.80 3.59
C GLY A 31 15.35 9.69 3.26
N GLU A 32 14.48 10.13 4.16
CA GLU A 32 13.07 10.31 3.89
C GLU A 32 12.83 11.55 3.04
N THR A 33 11.97 11.43 2.03
CA THR A 33 11.72 12.47 1.04
C THR A 33 10.44 13.23 1.36
N GLY A 34 10.39 14.52 1.05
CA GLY A 34 9.14 15.27 1.09
C GLY A 34 8.08 14.79 0.09
N ILE A 35 6.81 15.06 0.39
CA ILE A 35 5.66 14.74 -0.45
C ILE A 35 5.20 16.02 -1.16
N PRO A 36 5.41 16.14 -2.49
CA PRO A 36 4.98 17.31 -3.25
C PRO A 36 3.49 17.29 -3.55
N GLY A 37 2.89 18.46 -3.77
CA GLY A 37 1.52 18.58 -4.25
C GLY A 37 0.43 18.45 -3.18
N VAL A 38 0.81 18.41 -1.89
CA VAL A 38 -0.13 18.34 -0.77
C VAL A 38 -0.64 19.74 -0.45
N THR A 39 -1.95 19.92 -0.35
CA THR A 39 -2.58 21.19 0.00
C THR A 39 -2.67 21.34 1.51
N LEU A 40 -2.23 22.49 2.03
CA LEU A 40 -2.38 22.89 3.42
C LEU A 40 -3.18 24.18 3.53
N SER A 41 -4.01 24.29 4.55
CA SER A 41 -4.83 25.47 4.87
C SER A 41 -4.44 26.06 6.21
N LEU A 42 -4.33 27.38 6.28
CA LEU A 42 -4.04 28.11 7.52
C LEU A 42 -5.29 28.79 8.04
N TYR A 43 -5.63 28.53 9.30
CA TYR A 43 -6.74 29.15 10.01
C TYR A 43 -6.23 30.01 11.16
N ASN A 44 -6.93 31.11 11.46
CA ASN A 44 -6.70 31.86 12.70
C ASN A 44 -7.38 31.18 13.90
N ILE A 45 -7.13 31.69 15.11
CA ILE A 45 -7.75 31.21 16.37
C ILE A 45 -9.29 31.20 16.37
N THR A 46 -9.95 31.94 15.48
CA THR A 46 -11.42 31.96 15.35
C THR A 46 -11.94 30.93 14.34
N GLY A 47 -11.07 30.14 13.72
CA GLY A 47 -11.42 29.17 12.68
C GLY A 47 -11.67 29.80 11.30
N THR A 48 -11.23 31.05 11.08
CA THR A 48 -11.34 31.68 9.75
C THR A 48 -10.16 31.28 8.90
N LEU A 49 -10.42 30.77 7.69
CA LEU A 49 -9.41 30.48 6.68
C LEU A 49 -8.70 31.77 6.28
N LEU A 50 -7.37 31.78 6.39
CA LEU A 50 -6.53 32.91 6.01
C LEU A 50 -5.85 32.68 4.67
N ASP A 51 -5.32 31.48 4.45
CA ASP A 51 -4.55 31.15 3.25
C ASP A 51 -4.51 29.64 2.99
N ASN A 52 -4.09 29.26 1.78
CA ASN A 52 -3.78 27.88 1.41
C ASN A 52 -2.49 27.81 0.58
N LEU A 53 -1.71 26.76 0.76
CA LEU A 53 -0.48 26.50 0.02
C LEU A 53 -0.45 25.06 -0.46
N VAL A 54 0.39 24.81 -1.46
CA VAL A 54 0.70 23.47 -1.96
C VAL A 54 2.18 23.22 -1.72
N THR A 55 2.53 22.05 -1.18
CA THR A 55 3.92 21.69 -0.92
C THR A 55 4.75 21.69 -2.21
N ASP A 56 5.99 22.16 -2.12
CA ASP A 56 6.93 22.19 -3.23
C ASP A 56 7.48 20.78 -3.58
N SER A 57 8.41 20.71 -4.53
CA SER A 57 9.02 19.44 -4.96
C SER A 57 9.74 18.67 -3.84
N ASN A 58 10.10 19.35 -2.75
CA ASN A 58 10.76 18.80 -1.58
C ASN A 58 9.80 18.62 -0.40
N GLY A 59 8.49 18.77 -0.60
CA GLY A 59 7.48 18.67 0.46
C GLY A 59 7.38 19.89 1.37
N ASN A 60 8.13 20.95 1.08
CA ASN A 60 8.21 22.11 1.97
C ASN A 60 7.05 23.07 1.74
N TYR A 61 6.63 23.77 2.78
CA TYR A 61 5.67 24.86 2.70
C TYR A 61 5.95 25.92 3.77
N THR A 62 5.57 27.17 3.52
CA THR A 62 5.74 28.24 4.51
C THR A 62 4.70 29.33 4.31
N PHE A 63 3.83 29.50 5.30
CA PHE A 63 2.99 30.68 5.42
C PHE A 63 3.84 31.84 5.93
N ILE A 64 3.76 32.99 5.27
CA ILE A 64 4.52 34.20 5.60
C ILE A 64 3.56 35.36 5.84
N GLY A 65 4.05 36.46 6.43
CA GLY A 65 3.20 37.65 6.59
C GLY A 65 2.31 37.58 7.83
N LEU A 66 2.57 36.67 8.77
CA LEU A 66 1.67 36.38 9.88
C LEU A 66 1.86 37.37 11.04
N PRO A 67 0.80 38.08 11.47
CA PRO A 67 0.82 38.79 12.75
C PRO A 67 1.09 37.85 13.93
N ASP A 68 1.39 38.44 15.09
CA ASP A 68 1.43 37.67 16.34
C ASP A 68 0.04 37.07 16.62
N GLY A 69 0.00 35.78 16.89
CA GLY A 69 -1.24 35.03 17.02
C GLY A 69 -1.07 33.53 17.09
N VAL A 70 -2.19 32.85 17.30
CA VAL A 70 -2.29 31.38 17.26
C VAL A 70 -2.98 30.99 15.96
N TYR A 71 -2.42 29.99 15.31
CA TYR A 71 -2.86 29.51 14.00
C TYR A 71 -3.01 27.99 14.02
N THR A 72 -3.90 27.49 13.17
CA THR A 72 -4.03 26.05 12.90
C THR A 72 -3.67 25.80 11.44
N VAL A 73 -2.74 24.89 11.20
CA VAL A 73 -2.45 24.36 9.86
C VAL A 73 -3.21 23.05 9.70
N THR A 74 -3.90 22.86 8.59
CA THR A 74 -4.64 21.63 8.28
C THR A 74 -4.22 21.09 6.93
N VAL A 75 -3.85 19.82 6.88
CA VAL A 75 -3.59 19.09 5.64
C VAL A 75 -4.91 18.66 5.00
N ASP A 76 -5.07 18.91 3.70
CA ASP A 76 -6.14 18.30 2.92
C ASP A 76 -5.76 16.87 2.56
N ALA A 77 -6.25 15.92 3.35
CA ALA A 77 -6.02 14.49 3.17
C ALA A 77 -6.41 13.96 1.77
N SER A 78 -7.28 14.65 1.01
CA SER A 78 -7.64 14.24 -0.35
C SER A 78 -6.54 14.52 -1.38
N THR A 79 -5.57 15.37 -1.03
CA THR A 79 -4.42 15.73 -1.88
C THR A 79 -3.15 14.97 -1.51
N VAL A 80 -3.17 14.22 -0.40
CA VAL A 80 -2.12 13.27 -0.03
C VAL A 80 -2.18 12.07 -0.99
N PRO A 81 -1.04 11.52 -1.46
CA PRO A 81 -1.03 10.36 -2.34
C PRO A 81 -1.84 9.18 -1.77
N THR A 82 -2.63 8.52 -2.61
CA THR A 82 -3.49 7.41 -2.17
C THR A 82 -2.70 6.30 -1.49
N GLY A 83 -3.23 5.78 -0.38
CA GLY A 83 -2.62 4.71 0.40
C GLY A 83 -1.66 5.20 1.48
N PHE A 84 -1.37 6.50 1.54
CA PHE A 84 -0.64 7.09 2.65
C PHE A 84 -1.55 7.31 3.86
N VAL A 85 -1.03 7.02 5.04
CA VAL A 85 -1.67 7.24 6.34
C VAL A 85 -0.74 8.10 7.17
N GLN A 86 -1.28 9.06 7.91
CA GLN A 86 -0.47 9.93 8.75
C GLN A 86 0.12 9.13 9.92
N THR A 87 1.43 9.27 10.09
CA THR A 87 2.22 8.62 11.14
C THR A 87 3.02 9.62 11.95
N GLY A 88 3.37 10.76 11.37
CA GLY A 88 4.10 11.86 12.02
C GLY A 88 3.25 13.12 12.17
N ASP A 89 3.25 13.64 13.39
CA ASP A 89 2.65 14.90 13.82
C ASP A 89 3.27 15.25 15.18
N PRO A 90 4.39 15.99 15.23
CA PRO A 90 5.10 16.18 16.49
C PRO A 90 4.31 17.04 17.51
N GLU A 91 3.25 17.71 17.07
CA GLU A 91 2.43 18.61 17.91
C GLU A 91 1.10 17.99 18.35
N ALA A 92 0.59 16.98 17.64
CA ALA A 92 -0.76 16.48 17.83
C ALA A 92 -0.90 14.94 17.73
N ASN A 93 -2.08 14.49 17.32
CA ASN A 93 -2.59 13.12 17.41
C ASN A 93 -2.76 12.47 16.02
N ASN A 94 -1.95 12.88 15.04
CA ASN A 94 -2.03 12.46 13.65
C ASN A 94 -3.44 12.67 13.04
N ASP A 95 -4.04 13.84 13.26
CA ASP A 95 -5.35 14.21 12.74
C ASP A 95 -5.27 15.19 11.54
N GLY A 96 -4.06 15.40 11.03
CA GLY A 96 -3.73 16.30 9.94
C GLY A 96 -3.74 17.76 10.35
N GLN A 97 -3.69 18.07 11.64
CA GLN A 97 -3.74 19.44 12.15
C GLN A 97 -2.63 19.74 13.15
N GLY A 98 -1.92 20.84 12.90
CA GLY A 98 -0.92 21.41 13.82
C GLY A 98 -1.35 22.78 14.34
N VAL A 99 -0.97 23.11 15.58
CA VAL A 99 -1.25 24.44 16.19
C VAL A 99 0.05 25.20 16.40
N ALA A 100 0.21 26.31 15.67
CA ALA A 100 1.39 27.16 15.72
C ALA A 100 1.13 28.43 16.53
N THR A 101 2.18 28.96 17.16
CA THR A 101 2.13 30.27 17.84
C THR A 101 3.21 31.21 17.31
N VAL A 102 2.79 32.28 16.65
CA VAL A 102 3.68 33.34 16.19
C VAL A 102 3.75 34.45 17.24
N SER A 103 4.97 34.81 17.64
CA SER A 103 5.21 35.97 18.51
C SER A 103 6.49 36.72 18.10
N GLY A 104 6.44 38.05 18.11
CA GLY A 104 7.58 38.91 17.78
C GLY A 104 8.18 38.71 16.39
N GLY A 105 7.40 38.18 15.43
CA GLY A 105 7.87 37.84 14.09
C GLY A 105 8.68 36.54 13.98
N GLY A 106 8.48 35.61 14.93
CA GLY A 106 9.13 34.30 14.91
C GLY A 106 8.74 33.44 13.71
N TYR A 107 9.55 32.40 13.47
CA TYR A 107 9.20 31.29 12.59
C TYR A 107 8.90 30.08 13.47
N ASP A 108 7.69 29.55 13.34
CA ASP A 108 7.31 28.26 13.90
C ASP A 108 7.51 27.19 12.81
N ASP A 109 8.63 26.46 12.93
CA ASP A 109 9.06 25.37 12.05
C ASP A 109 8.66 24.00 12.59
N SER A 110 7.80 23.94 13.61
CA SER A 110 7.35 22.64 14.13
C SER A 110 6.27 21.99 13.28
N MET A 111 5.63 22.73 12.36
CA MET A 111 4.44 22.22 11.65
C MET A 111 4.81 21.17 10.59
N ASP A 112 4.94 19.95 11.04
CA ASP A 112 5.49 18.82 10.31
C ASP A 112 4.44 17.71 10.20
N PHE A 113 4.21 17.19 8.98
CA PHE A 113 3.27 16.09 8.74
C PHE A 113 3.90 14.89 8.03
N GLY A 114 4.07 13.79 8.77
CA GLY A 114 4.66 12.54 8.29
C GLY A 114 3.58 11.57 7.83
N TYR A 115 3.74 11.02 6.64
CA TYR A 115 2.83 10.02 6.10
C TYR A 115 3.59 8.79 5.62
N GLN A 116 3.10 7.61 5.99
CA GLN A 116 3.60 6.33 5.52
C GLN A 116 2.67 5.74 4.47
N LEU A 117 3.24 5.24 3.36
CA LEU A 117 2.50 4.37 2.45
C LEU A 117 2.12 3.06 3.15
N ASN A 118 0.85 2.94 3.52
CA ASN A 118 0.28 1.74 4.12
C ASN A 118 -0.75 1.13 3.15
N THR A 119 -0.24 0.44 2.12
CA THR A 119 -1.08 -0.40 1.26
C THR A 119 -1.08 -1.81 1.83
N PRO A 120 -2.21 -2.30 2.37
CA PRO A 120 -2.30 -3.69 2.79
C PRO A 120 -1.90 -4.61 1.64
N THR A 121 -1.12 -5.62 1.96
CA THR A 121 -0.77 -6.67 1.02
C THR A 121 -1.35 -7.99 1.50
N TYR A 122 -1.80 -8.79 0.54
CA TYR A 122 -2.39 -10.09 0.74
C TYR A 122 -1.62 -11.15 -0.06
N GLY A 123 -2.14 -12.36 -0.10
CA GLY A 123 -1.56 -13.44 -0.86
C GLY A 123 -2.58 -14.38 -1.47
N VAL A 124 -2.07 -15.23 -2.34
CA VAL A 124 -2.77 -16.40 -2.88
C VAL A 124 -2.00 -17.66 -2.51
N SER A 125 -2.72 -18.75 -2.31
CA SER A 125 -2.13 -20.05 -2.06
C SER A 125 -3.06 -21.17 -2.50
N GLY A 126 -2.50 -22.33 -2.77
CA GLY A 126 -3.26 -23.53 -3.03
C GLY A 126 -2.38 -24.76 -3.08
N LEU A 127 -3.01 -25.87 -3.41
CA LEU A 127 -2.46 -27.21 -3.46
C LEU A 127 -2.48 -27.75 -4.89
N ILE A 128 -1.41 -28.45 -5.28
CA ILE A 128 -1.40 -29.24 -6.51
C ILE A 128 -1.39 -30.73 -6.15
N TRP A 129 -2.38 -31.48 -6.63
CA TRP A 129 -2.57 -32.89 -6.28
C TRP A 129 -2.81 -33.80 -7.47
N GLU A 130 -2.63 -35.10 -7.24
CA GLU A 130 -3.00 -36.14 -8.20
C GLU A 130 -4.49 -36.50 -8.03
N ASP A 131 -5.27 -36.21 -9.07
CA ASP A 131 -6.67 -36.63 -9.17
C ASP A 131 -6.73 -38.04 -9.75
N LEU A 132 -7.02 -39.03 -8.90
CA LEU A 132 -6.90 -40.43 -9.28
C LEU A 132 -8.12 -40.93 -10.06
N ASP A 133 -9.30 -40.39 -9.77
CA ASP A 133 -10.54 -40.82 -10.42
C ASP A 133 -11.01 -39.87 -11.54
N GLY A 134 -10.35 -38.72 -11.69
CA GLY A 134 -10.58 -37.73 -12.74
C GLY A 134 -11.84 -36.89 -12.54
N ASN A 135 -12.40 -36.86 -11.33
CA ASN A 135 -13.64 -36.17 -11.03
C ASN A 135 -13.45 -34.66 -10.74
N GLY A 136 -12.21 -34.19 -10.61
CA GLY A 136 -11.85 -32.81 -10.35
C GLY A 136 -12.04 -32.32 -8.92
N ILE A 137 -12.38 -33.21 -7.99
CA ILE A 137 -12.66 -32.93 -6.59
C ILE A 137 -11.67 -33.71 -5.73
N ARG A 138 -10.88 -32.99 -4.95
CA ARG A 138 -9.91 -33.61 -4.06
C ARG A 138 -10.59 -34.47 -2.99
N ASN A 139 -10.23 -35.75 -2.92
CA ASN A 139 -10.56 -36.65 -1.82
C ASN A 139 -9.30 -36.92 -0.96
N PRO A 140 -9.14 -36.28 0.21
CA PRO A 140 -7.92 -36.41 1.01
C PRO A 140 -7.62 -37.82 1.54
N ILE A 141 -8.59 -38.74 1.50
CA ILE A 141 -8.42 -40.12 1.97
C ILE A 141 -7.85 -41.00 0.87
N THR A 142 -8.32 -40.83 -0.37
CA THR A 142 -7.90 -41.67 -1.51
C THR A 142 -6.83 -41.00 -2.37
N GLU A 143 -6.81 -39.67 -2.42
CA GLU A 143 -5.92 -38.83 -3.24
C GLU A 143 -4.88 -38.14 -2.34
N THR A 144 -3.98 -38.98 -1.85
CA THR A 144 -2.94 -38.57 -0.90
C THR A 144 -1.68 -38.05 -1.59
N THR A 145 -1.51 -38.31 -2.89
CA THR A 145 -0.38 -37.81 -3.68
C THR A 145 -0.54 -36.31 -3.94
N VAL A 146 0.53 -35.57 -3.70
CA VAL A 146 0.66 -34.14 -3.97
C VAL A 146 1.93 -33.90 -4.78
N PHE A 147 1.96 -32.83 -5.59
CA PHE A 147 3.10 -32.57 -6.47
C PHE A 147 3.98 -31.44 -5.94
N SER A 148 5.20 -31.79 -5.53
CA SER A 148 6.25 -30.84 -5.18
C SER A 148 7.02 -30.36 -6.41
N ASP A 149 7.74 -29.25 -6.26
CA ASP A 149 8.65 -28.69 -7.26
C ASP A 149 7.98 -28.22 -8.57
N VAL A 150 6.65 -28.16 -8.59
CA VAL A 150 5.84 -27.66 -9.71
C VAL A 150 5.91 -26.14 -9.74
N LEU A 151 6.23 -25.56 -10.89
CA LEU A 151 6.27 -24.12 -11.06
C LEU A 151 4.87 -23.53 -11.17
N VAL A 152 4.58 -22.52 -10.35
CA VAL A 152 3.35 -21.74 -10.37
C VAL A 152 3.72 -20.28 -10.56
N THR A 153 3.16 -19.65 -11.58
CA THR A 153 3.33 -18.21 -11.86
C THR A 153 2.08 -17.46 -11.48
N VAL A 154 2.22 -16.49 -10.57
CA VAL A 154 1.19 -15.57 -10.14
C VAL A 154 1.48 -14.21 -10.79
N SER A 155 0.51 -13.66 -11.51
CA SER A 155 0.67 -12.40 -12.25
C SER A 155 -0.48 -11.44 -12.00
N TYR A 156 -0.18 -10.15 -11.94
CA TYR A 156 -1.14 -9.07 -11.75
C TYR A 156 -0.60 -7.76 -12.34
N THR A 157 -1.44 -6.74 -12.44
CA THR A 157 -1.03 -5.41 -12.93
C THR A 157 -0.91 -4.43 -11.76
N ASN A 158 0.18 -3.66 -11.68
CA ASN A 158 0.31 -2.61 -10.66
C ASN A 158 -0.59 -1.40 -10.97
N THR A 159 -0.66 -0.43 -10.06
CA THR A 159 -1.46 0.80 -10.24
C THR A 159 -1.07 1.61 -11.49
N ASN A 160 0.16 1.45 -11.97
CA ASN A 160 0.69 2.14 -13.14
C ASN A 160 0.46 1.37 -14.46
N GLY A 161 -0.29 0.26 -14.43
CA GLY A 161 -0.53 -0.55 -15.63
C GLY A 161 0.63 -1.49 -16.01
N THR A 162 1.68 -1.60 -15.18
CA THR A 162 2.82 -2.48 -15.44
C THR A 162 2.50 -3.90 -14.95
N PRO A 163 2.67 -4.94 -15.78
CA PRO A 163 2.50 -6.31 -15.34
C PRO A 163 3.63 -6.73 -14.39
N ILE A 164 3.26 -7.46 -13.35
CA ILE A 164 4.15 -8.09 -12.38
C ILE A 164 3.87 -9.59 -12.42
N SER A 165 4.93 -10.40 -12.42
CA SER A 165 4.86 -11.86 -12.35
C SER A 165 5.83 -12.40 -11.30
N VAL A 166 5.35 -13.32 -10.48
CA VAL A 166 6.12 -14.02 -9.45
C VAL A 166 5.99 -15.52 -9.71
N THR A 167 7.11 -16.21 -9.87
CA THR A 167 7.12 -17.67 -10.03
C THR A 167 7.66 -18.34 -8.76
N VAL A 168 6.92 -19.30 -8.24
CA VAL A 168 7.27 -20.12 -7.07
C VAL A 168 7.22 -21.60 -7.41
N GLN A 169 7.82 -22.44 -6.58
CA GLN A 169 7.66 -23.89 -6.64
C GLN A 169 6.78 -24.38 -5.50
N THR A 170 5.94 -25.38 -5.76
CA THR A 170 5.23 -26.10 -4.70
C THR A 170 6.23 -26.77 -3.76
N ASN A 171 5.94 -26.73 -2.45
CA ASN A 171 6.77 -27.39 -1.45
C ASN A 171 6.56 -28.91 -1.42
N SER A 172 7.22 -29.62 -0.49
CA SER A 172 7.07 -31.08 -0.32
C SER A 172 5.66 -31.56 0.03
N SER A 173 4.78 -30.65 0.42
CA SER A 173 3.35 -30.91 0.67
C SER A 173 2.47 -30.49 -0.51
N GLY A 174 3.07 -30.13 -1.65
CA GLY A 174 2.38 -29.71 -2.87
C GLY A 174 1.75 -28.32 -2.80
N VAL A 175 2.07 -27.53 -1.77
CA VAL A 175 1.47 -26.21 -1.55
C VAL A 175 2.36 -25.14 -2.17
N TYR A 176 1.75 -24.20 -2.89
CA TYR A 176 2.37 -22.96 -3.32
C TYR A 176 1.77 -21.77 -2.56
N SER A 177 2.55 -20.69 -2.40
CA SER A 177 2.06 -19.45 -1.79
C SER A 177 2.82 -18.25 -2.34
N VAL A 178 2.10 -17.18 -2.64
CA VAL A 178 2.64 -15.87 -3.01
C VAL A 178 1.99 -14.83 -2.12
N THR A 179 2.80 -14.00 -1.47
CA THR A 179 2.38 -12.90 -0.60
C THR A 179 2.88 -11.55 -1.13
N GLY A 180 2.47 -10.45 -0.51
CA GLY A 180 2.93 -9.11 -0.92
C GLY A 180 2.14 -8.54 -2.11
N ILE A 181 0.99 -9.12 -2.45
CA ILE A 181 0.13 -8.64 -3.53
C ILE A 181 -0.71 -7.47 -2.98
N PRO A 182 -0.65 -6.26 -3.55
CA PRO A 182 -1.46 -5.13 -3.08
C PRO A 182 -2.96 -5.42 -3.15
N ASP A 183 -3.73 -4.77 -2.30
CA ASP A 183 -5.19 -4.85 -2.34
C ASP A 183 -5.81 -4.39 -3.67
N ASN A 184 -7.03 -4.83 -3.94
CA ASN A 184 -7.81 -4.51 -5.14
C ASN A 184 -7.05 -4.88 -6.42
N ARG A 185 -6.67 -6.15 -6.53
CA ARG A 185 -5.98 -6.71 -7.69
C ARG A 185 -6.71 -7.92 -8.24
N GLU A 186 -6.85 -7.95 -9.55
CA GLU A 186 -7.12 -9.18 -10.28
C GLU A 186 -5.79 -9.91 -10.49
N VAL A 187 -5.76 -11.19 -10.11
CA VAL A 187 -4.56 -12.03 -10.06
C VAL A 187 -4.81 -13.26 -10.90
N LEU A 188 -3.93 -13.51 -11.87
CA LEU A 188 -3.87 -14.72 -12.66
C LEU A 188 -2.84 -15.67 -12.08
N ILE A 189 -3.29 -16.85 -11.67
CA ILE A 189 -2.48 -17.98 -11.22
C ILE A 189 -2.36 -18.94 -12.40
N SER A 190 -1.15 -19.38 -12.73
CA SER A 190 -0.88 -20.32 -13.82
C SER A 190 0.08 -21.40 -13.36
N VAL A 191 -0.31 -22.66 -13.47
CA VAL A 191 0.57 -23.81 -13.24
C VAL A 191 1.33 -24.13 -14.54
N ASP A 192 2.62 -24.46 -14.43
CA ASP A 192 3.42 -24.98 -15.56
C ASP A 192 3.35 -26.52 -15.59
N PRO A 193 2.50 -27.11 -16.45
CA PRO A 193 2.34 -28.57 -16.49
C PRO A 193 3.60 -29.30 -16.98
N SER A 194 4.57 -28.61 -17.60
CA SER A 194 5.84 -29.24 -18.00
C SER A 194 6.73 -29.60 -16.81
N THR A 195 6.43 -29.07 -15.63
CA THR A 195 7.14 -29.35 -14.38
C THR A 195 6.47 -30.41 -13.50
N LEU A 196 5.37 -31.01 -13.97
CA LEU A 196 4.75 -32.16 -13.31
C LEU A 196 5.67 -33.40 -13.39
N PRO A 197 5.53 -34.37 -12.47
CA PRO A 197 6.40 -35.54 -12.40
C PRO A 197 6.41 -36.43 -13.66
N ALA A 198 5.38 -36.33 -14.50
CA ALA A 198 5.29 -37.02 -15.78
C ALA A 198 4.67 -36.13 -16.87
N THR A 199 4.94 -36.43 -18.13
CA THR A 199 4.50 -35.61 -19.28
C THR A 199 3.07 -35.91 -19.74
N ASN A 200 2.35 -36.80 -19.08
CA ASN A 200 1.02 -37.28 -19.48
C ASN A 200 -0.10 -36.91 -18.49
N TYR A 201 0.07 -35.88 -17.68
CA TYR A 201 -0.99 -35.36 -16.82
C TYR A 201 -1.90 -34.39 -17.59
N ALA A 202 -3.20 -34.48 -17.35
CA ALA A 202 -4.19 -33.50 -17.78
C ALA A 202 -4.87 -32.89 -16.54
N GLN A 203 -5.13 -31.59 -16.56
CA GLN A 203 -5.87 -30.94 -15.49
C GLN A 203 -7.32 -31.41 -15.51
N THR A 204 -7.79 -31.86 -14.35
CA THR A 204 -9.16 -32.33 -14.12
C THR A 204 -9.82 -31.59 -12.95
N GLY A 205 -9.02 -31.10 -11.99
CA GLY A 205 -9.48 -30.32 -10.86
C GLY A 205 -9.08 -28.84 -10.96
N ASP A 206 -10.08 -27.98 -10.89
CA ASP A 206 -9.94 -26.54 -10.69
C ASP A 206 -11.24 -25.99 -10.11
N PRO A 207 -11.48 -26.17 -8.80
CA PRO A 207 -12.75 -25.77 -8.19
C PRO A 207 -13.02 -24.26 -8.29
N ASP A 208 -11.96 -23.46 -8.40
CA ASP A 208 -11.99 -22.00 -8.43
C ASP A 208 -11.85 -21.42 -9.86
N GLY A 209 -11.43 -22.24 -10.82
CA GLY A 209 -11.25 -21.88 -12.20
C GLY A 209 -12.54 -21.90 -13.03
N VAL A 210 -12.46 -21.28 -14.20
CA VAL A 210 -13.57 -21.25 -15.17
C VAL A 210 -13.30 -22.32 -16.24
N PRO A 211 -14.22 -23.29 -16.46
CA PRO A 211 -14.06 -24.26 -17.54
C PRO A 211 -13.92 -23.58 -18.92
N PRO A 212 -13.13 -24.15 -19.85
CA PRO A 212 -12.44 -25.44 -19.77
C PRO A 212 -11.11 -25.38 -19.00
N ALA A 213 -10.63 -26.55 -18.56
CA ALA A 213 -9.32 -26.70 -17.92
C ALA A 213 -8.18 -26.16 -18.81
N ASP A 214 -7.44 -25.16 -18.32
CA ASP A 214 -6.36 -24.46 -19.04
C ASP A 214 -5.12 -24.18 -18.17
N ASN A 215 -5.03 -24.81 -16.99
CA ASN A 215 -4.02 -24.67 -15.94
C ASN A 215 -3.99 -23.27 -15.30
N LYS A 216 -5.10 -22.53 -15.35
CA LYS A 216 -5.16 -21.16 -14.88
C LYS A 216 -6.43 -20.86 -14.11
N THR A 217 -6.26 -20.03 -13.09
CA THR A 217 -7.37 -19.44 -12.33
C THR A 217 -7.15 -17.96 -12.11
N VAL A 218 -8.24 -17.19 -12.20
CA VAL A 218 -8.25 -15.76 -11.97
C VAL A 218 -9.03 -15.46 -10.70
N VAL A 219 -8.40 -14.75 -9.76
CA VAL A 219 -9.02 -14.34 -8.49
C VAL A 219 -8.90 -12.85 -8.26
N SER A 220 -9.80 -12.32 -7.43
CA SER A 220 -9.73 -10.93 -6.95
C SER A 220 -9.25 -10.89 -5.50
N ILE A 221 -8.17 -10.15 -5.25
CA ILE A 221 -7.73 -9.77 -3.92
C ILE A 221 -8.51 -8.52 -3.51
N SER A 222 -9.27 -8.64 -2.40
CA SER A 222 -10.07 -7.55 -1.84
C SER A 222 -10.17 -7.70 -0.32
N GLY A 223 -9.33 -6.98 0.42
CA GLY A 223 -9.36 -6.93 1.88
C GLY A 223 -8.88 -8.20 2.61
N ALA A 224 -8.53 -9.27 1.89
CA ALA A 224 -8.08 -10.54 2.44
C ALA A 224 -7.24 -11.36 1.44
N SER A 225 -6.43 -12.28 1.97
CA SER A 225 -5.78 -13.33 1.18
C SER A 225 -6.79 -14.35 0.67
N VAL A 226 -6.51 -14.94 -0.49
CA VAL A 226 -7.37 -15.92 -1.16
C VAL A 226 -6.66 -17.28 -1.17
N PRO A 227 -6.90 -18.14 -0.17
CA PRO A 227 -6.36 -19.49 -0.13
C PRO A 227 -7.15 -20.45 -1.03
N ASP A 228 -6.81 -21.73 -0.95
CA ASP A 228 -7.52 -22.85 -1.56
C ASP A 228 -7.61 -22.80 -3.10
N GLN A 229 -6.67 -22.12 -3.76
CA GLN A 229 -6.59 -22.04 -5.21
C GLN A 229 -5.95 -23.30 -5.78
N ASP A 230 -6.70 -24.38 -5.80
CA ASP A 230 -6.14 -25.73 -5.95
C ASP A 230 -6.21 -26.24 -7.41
N PHE A 231 -5.21 -27.04 -7.81
CA PHE A 231 -5.15 -27.67 -9.14
C PHE A 231 -4.99 -29.20 -9.05
N GLY A 232 -5.95 -29.94 -9.62
CA GLY A 232 -5.98 -31.40 -9.67
C GLY A 232 -5.60 -31.92 -11.05
N TYR A 233 -4.74 -32.93 -11.09
CA TYR A 233 -4.25 -33.50 -12.35
C TYR A 233 -4.37 -35.01 -12.37
N GLN A 234 -4.95 -35.54 -13.45
CA GLN A 234 -5.07 -36.97 -13.67
C GLN A 234 -4.04 -37.46 -14.70
N GLN A 235 -3.35 -38.55 -14.37
CA GLN A 235 -2.47 -39.22 -15.30
C GLN A 235 -3.27 -39.90 -16.42
N GLN A 236 -2.92 -39.61 -17.68
CA GLN A 236 -3.58 -40.17 -18.84
C GLN A 236 -2.87 -41.46 -19.29
N PHE A 237 -3.61 -42.56 -19.38
CA PHE A 237 -3.15 -43.80 -19.99
C PHE A 237 -3.64 -43.86 -21.44
N GLY A 238 -2.69 -43.90 -22.38
CA GLY A 238 -2.98 -44.03 -23.81
C GLY A 238 -3.37 -45.44 -24.24
#